data_AF-A0A1X0RMA5-F1
#
_entry.id   AF-A0A1X0RMA5-F1
#
_cell.length_a   1.000
_cell.length_b   1.000
_cell.length_c   1.000
_cell.angle_alpha   90.00
_cell.angle_beta   90.00
_cell.angle_gamma   90.00
#
_symmetry.space_group_name_H-M   'P 1'
#
loop_
_entity.id
_entity.type
_entity.pdbx_description
1 polymer ?
#
loop_
_entity_poly.entity_id
_entity_poly.type
_entity_poly.pdbx_seq_one_letter_code
_entity_poly.pdbx_strand_id
1 'polypeptide(L)'
;MAVACTFSVRSANHGYKFLYLSLHRRLHIGQLRSRLRQPNINIHHSDCYLIALLTHNDYEVELRPSNLREPDYSDWDEANRTCAERGLFTCHILHALDYLKGSVKQSVANFFANNGYIDRSEFPELFPLKKI
;
A
#
# COMPACT_ATOMS: atom_id res chain seq x y z
N MET A 1 14.27 34.35 16.29
CA MET A 1 14.67 33.25 17.17
C MET A 1 14.99 32.05 16.30
N ALA A 2 16.24 31.58 16.30
CA ALA A 2 16.65 30.40 15.53
C ALA A 2 16.55 29.17 16.45
N VAL A 3 15.71 28.21 16.09
CA VAL A 3 15.63 26.91 16.75
C VAL A 3 16.84 26.10 16.27
N ALA A 4 17.76 25.79 17.19
CA ALA A 4 18.86 24.88 16.93
C ALA A 4 18.33 23.44 16.96
N CYS A 5 18.55 22.68 15.89
CA CYS A 5 18.32 21.24 15.89
C CYS A 5 19.29 20.60 16.90
N THR A 6 18.76 20.07 18.00
CA THR A 6 19.56 19.33 18.99
C THR A 6 19.92 17.97 18.41
N PHE A 7 21.20 17.71 18.24
CA PHE A 7 21.69 16.37 17.87
C PHE A 7 21.61 15.47 19.11
N SER A 8 20.89 14.35 18.99
CA SER A 8 20.84 13.32 20.03
C SER A 8 22.14 12.52 20.08
N VAL A 9 22.39 11.88 21.23
CA VAL A 9 23.54 10.98 21.43
C VAL A 9 23.50 9.86 20.38
N ARG A 10 24.65 9.59 19.75
CA ARG A 10 24.80 8.57 18.71
C ARG A 10 24.52 7.18 19.29
N SER A 11 23.47 6.51 18.81
CA SER A 11 23.17 5.12 19.17
C SER A 11 24.24 4.17 18.64
N ALA A 12 24.48 3.09 19.39
CA ALA A 12 25.39 2.01 19.01
C ALA A 12 24.90 1.24 17.76
N ASN A 13 23.58 1.19 17.54
CA ASN A 13 22.96 0.55 16.37
C ASN A 13 22.84 1.54 15.20
N HIS A 14 23.95 2.17 14.82
CA HIS A 14 23.94 3.14 13.74
C HIS A 14 23.49 2.48 12.42
N GLY A 15 22.57 3.10 11.70
CA GLY A 15 22.15 2.61 10.39
C GLY A 15 20.71 2.90 10.08
N TYR A 16 20.39 2.81 8.79
CA TYR A 16 19.06 3.05 8.28
C TYR A 16 18.55 1.80 7.57
N LYS A 17 17.26 1.54 7.73
CA LYS A 17 16.54 0.48 7.00
C LYS A 17 15.32 1.07 6.32
N PHE A 18 14.91 0.42 5.24
CA PHE A 18 13.62 0.67 4.63
C PHE A 18 12.58 -0.23 5.29
N LEU A 19 11.53 0.40 5.80
CA LEU A 19 10.32 -0.28 6.24
C LEU A 19 9.25 -0.10 5.16
N TYR A 20 8.76 -1.21 4.63
CA TYR A 20 7.64 -1.20 3.68
C TYR A 20 6.33 -1.35 4.45
N LEU A 21 5.44 -0.40 4.25
CA LEU A 21 4.12 -0.35 4.88
C LEU A 21 3.04 -0.39 3.80
N SER A 22 2.27 -1.48 3.80
CA SER A 22 1.05 -1.55 3.01
C SER A 22 -0.01 -0.67 3.68
N LEU A 23 -0.48 0.35 2.96
CA LEU A 23 -1.61 1.18 3.39
C LEU A 23 -2.83 0.79 2.60
N HIS A 24 -3.99 0.66 3.24
CA HIS A 24 -5.26 0.38 2.54
C HIS A 24 -5.93 1.63 1.95
N ARG A 25 -5.44 2.82 2.28
CA ARG A 25 -5.90 4.08 1.70
C ARG A 25 -4.71 4.99 1.42
N ARG A 26 -4.78 5.74 0.31
CA ARG A 26 -3.81 6.80 0.03
C ARG A 26 -3.92 7.89 1.10
N LEU A 27 -2.97 7.92 2.02
CA LEU A 27 -2.82 8.97 3.01
C LEU A 27 -1.94 10.08 2.44
N HIS A 28 -2.34 11.34 2.64
CA HIS A 28 -1.50 12.47 2.28
C HIS A 28 -0.26 12.49 3.18
N ILE A 29 0.89 12.96 2.69
CA ILE A 29 2.15 12.94 3.43
C ILE A 29 2.05 13.65 4.80
N GLY A 30 1.21 14.69 4.89
CA GLY A 30 0.92 15.38 6.15
C GLY A 30 0.16 14.52 7.16
N GLN A 31 -0.78 13.69 6.70
CA GLN A 31 -1.53 12.76 7.55
C GLN A 31 -0.66 11.59 8.02
N LEU A 32 0.24 11.13 7.15
CA LEU A 32 1.26 10.15 7.54
C LEU A 32 2.17 10.68 8.62
N ARG A 33 2.71 11.90 8.44
CA ARG A 33 3.57 12.53 9.45
C ARG A 33 2.84 12.75 10.78
N SER A 34 1.56 13.13 10.75
CA SER A 34 0.79 13.32 11.99
C SER A 34 0.49 12.00 12.71
N ARG A 35 0.22 10.92 11.97
CA ARG A 35 -0.03 9.57 12.54
C ARG A 35 1.25 8.93 13.08
N LEU A 36 2.37 9.08 12.37
CA LEU A 36 3.68 8.54 12.79
C LEU A 36 4.24 9.24 14.03
N ARG A 37 3.75 10.44 14.38
CA ARG A 37 4.12 11.22 15.58
C ARG A 37 5.63 11.33 15.82
N GLN A 38 6.47 11.22 14.77
CA GLN A 38 7.93 11.24 14.90
C GLN A 38 8.59 12.15 13.86
N PRO A 39 9.44 13.10 14.29
CA PRO A 39 10.01 14.13 13.41
C PRO A 39 11.15 13.64 12.51
N ASN A 40 11.62 12.40 12.63
CA ASN A 40 12.89 11.96 12.03
C ASN A 40 12.77 10.82 11.02
N ILE A 41 11.57 10.56 10.50
CA ILE A 41 11.34 9.52 9.49
C ILE A 41 11.19 10.19 8.13
N ASN A 42 12.02 9.77 7.17
CA ASN A 42 11.95 10.27 5.80
C ASN A 42 11.07 9.34 4.96
N ILE A 43 10.03 9.90 4.33
CA ILE A 43 9.05 9.14 3.54
C ILE A 43 9.50 9.21 2.08
N HIS A 44 10.05 8.13 1.56
CA HIS A 44 10.50 8.04 0.18
C HIS A 44 9.55 7.10 -0.58
N HIS A 45 8.74 7.67 -1.48
CA HIS A 45 7.80 6.94 -2.33
C HIS A 45 6.53 6.45 -1.63
N SER A 46 5.43 7.16 -1.88
CA SER A 46 4.07 6.71 -1.58
C SER A 46 3.36 6.46 -2.91
N ASP A 47 3.71 5.36 -3.58
CA ASP A 47 2.81 4.86 -4.62
C ASP A 47 1.62 4.18 -3.94
N CYS A 48 0.49 4.23 -4.64
CA CYS A 48 -0.81 3.80 -4.15
C CYS A 48 -0.68 2.51 -3.33
N TYR A 49 -0.95 2.61 -2.02
CA TYR A 49 -1.04 1.51 -1.07
C TYR A 49 0.26 0.88 -0.56
N LEU A 50 1.45 1.37 -0.95
CA LEU A 50 2.72 0.91 -0.38
C LEU A 50 3.67 2.09 -0.12
N ILE A 51 4.15 2.23 1.10
CA ILE A 51 5.07 3.30 1.49
C ILE A 51 6.37 2.72 1.99
N ALA A 52 7.49 3.20 1.44
CA ALA A 52 8.80 2.96 1.99
C ALA A 52 9.19 4.10 2.96
N LEU A 53 9.30 3.75 4.24
CA LEU A 53 9.80 4.63 5.29
C LEU A 53 11.28 4.34 5.50
N LEU A 54 12.14 5.34 5.35
CA LEU A 54 13.53 5.24 5.77
C LEU A 54 13.62 5.54 7.27
N THR A 55 13.92 4.53 8.07
CA THR A 55 13.89 4.59 9.53
C THR A 55 15.28 4.29 10.10
N HIS A 56 15.64 4.98 11.19
CA HIS A 56 16.83 4.61 11.95
C HIS A 56 16.53 3.32 12.74
N ASN A 57 17.52 2.44 12.86
CA ASN A 57 17.35 1.11 13.48
C ASN A 57 16.72 1.16 14.88
N ASP A 58 17.00 2.20 15.66
CA ASP A 58 16.43 2.35 17.01
C ASP A 58 14.90 2.51 17.02
N TYR A 59 14.32 3.00 15.93
CA TYR A 59 12.87 3.22 15.80
C TYR A 59 12.14 2.06 15.12
N GLU A 60 12.84 0.97 14.77
CA GLU A 60 12.25 -0.19 14.09
C GLU A 60 11.10 -0.81 14.92
N VAL A 61 11.24 -0.86 16.24
CA VAL A 61 10.25 -1.47 17.15
C VAL A 61 8.97 -0.64 17.24
N GLU A 62 9.10 0.68 17.31
CA GLU A 62 7.96 1.60 17.45
C GLU A 62 7.15 1.66 16.15
N LEU A 63 7.82 1.50 15.00
CA LEU A 63 7.21 1.59 13.67
C LEU A 63 6.74 0.26 13.10
N ARG A 64 6.72 -0.81 13.91
CA ARG A 64 6.21 -2.11 13.44
C ARG A 64 4.78 -1.98 12.91
N PRO A 65 4.42 -2.72 11.83
CA PRO A 65 3.09 -2.64 11.22
C PRO A 65 1.93 -2.89 12.19
N SER A 66 2.16 -3.70 13.24
CA SER A 66 1.20 -3.94 14.32
C SER A 66 0.80 -2.66 15.08
N ASN A 67 1.71 -1.69 15.20
CA ASN A 67 1.48 -0.41 15.88
C ASN A 67 0.88 0.65 14.94
N LEU A 68 0.94 0.41 13.62
CA LEU A 68 0.39 1.27 12.57
C LEU A 68 -0.96 0.77 12.04
N ARG A 69 -1.49 -0.31 12.65
CA ARG A 69 -2.79 -0.88 12.32
C ARG A 69 -3.86 0.18 12.51
N GLU A 70 -4.63 0.45 11.45
CA GLU A 70 -5.74 1.39 11.55
C GLU A 70 -6.73 0.85 12.59
N PRO A 71 -7.04 1.62 13.66
CA PRO A 71 -7.90 1.15 14.75
C PRO A 71 -9.32 0.83 14.28
N ASP A 72 -9.73 1.36 13.12
CA ASP A 72 -11.06 1.14 12.53
C ASP A 72 -11.34 -0.34 12.17
N TYR A 73 -10.31 -1.20 12.14
CA TYR A 73 -10.42 -2.61 11.74
C TYR A 73 -9.78 -3.60 12.72
N SER A 74 -9.57 -3.19 13.99
CA SER A 74 -9.09 -4.10 15.04
C SER A 74 -10.01 -5.30 15.23
N ASP A 75 -11.31 -5.04 15.06
CA ASP A 75 -12.40 -5.97 15.41
C ASP A 75 -12.78 -6.90 14.24
N TRP A 76 -12.21 -6.66 13.06
CA TRP A 76 -12.43 -7.51 11.90
C TRP A 76 -11.72 -8.85 12.06
N ASP A 77 -12.42 -9.94 11.77
CA ASP A 77 -11.78 -11.24 11.64
C ASP A 77 -10.92 -11.33 10.37
N GLU A 78 -10.12 -12.39 10.26
CA GLU A 78 -9.22 -12.60 9.14
C GLU A 78 -9.95 -12.74 7.79
N ALA A 79 -11.16 -13.30 7.81
CA ALA A 79 -11.98 -13.50 6.61
C ALA A 79 -12.48 -12.17 6.06
N ASN A 80 -12.99 -11.29 6.91
CA ASN A 80 -13.46 -9.96 6.54
C ASN A 80 -12.32 -9.09 6.02
N ARG A 81 -11.13 -9.17 6.64
CA ARG A 81 -9.94 -8.52 6.10
C ARG A 81 -9.64 -9.04 4.71
N THR A 82 -9.45 -10.35 4.56
CA THR A 82 -9.16 -10.98 3.26
C THR A 82 -10.16 -10.59 2.18
N CYS A 83 -11.46 -10.53 2.51
CA CYS A 83 -12.51 -10.09 1.60
C CYS A 83 -12.37 -8.62 1.18
N ALA A 84 -12.09 -7.71 2.11
CA ALA A 84 -11.88 -6.30 1.80
C ALA A 84 -10.58 -6.06 1.01
N GLU A 85 -9.49 -6.75 1.36
CA GLU A 85 -8.23 -6.67 0.61
C GLU A 85 -8.43 -7.15 -0.82
N ARG A 86 -9.12 -8.28 -1.00
CA ARG A 86 -9.48 -8.79 -2.32
C ARG A 86 -10.35 -7.80 -3.09
N GLY A 87 -11.36 -7.22 -2.44
CA GLY A 87 -12.23 -6.21 -3.06
C GLY A 87 -11.47 -4.97 -3.52
N LEU A 88 -10.59 -4.42 -2.67
CA LEU A 88 -9.74 -3.27 -3.02
C LEU A 88 -8.80 -3.59 -4.17
N PHE A 89 -8.14 -4.75 -4.12
CA PHE A 89 -7.23 -5.20 -5.17
C PHE A 89 -7.96 -5.35 -6.52
N THR A 90 -9.13 -6.00 -6.53
CA THR A 90 -9.95 -6.12 -7.75
C THR A 90 -10.37 -4.75 -8.27
N CYS A 91 -10.82 -3.83 -7.40
CA CYS A 91 -11.15 -2.45 -7.78
C CYS A 91 -9.96 -1.73 -8.44
N HIS A 92 -8.74 -1.92 -7.95
CA HIS A 92 -7.55 -1.32 -8.56
C HIS A 92 -7.24 -1.89 -9.93
N ILE A 93 -7.37 -3.20 -10.11
CA ILE A 93 -7.17 -3.82 -11.41
C ILE A 93 -8.19 -3.26 -12.40
N LEU A 94 -9.48 -3.23 -12.03
CA LEU A 94 -10.53 -2.68 -12.89
C LEU A 94 -10.26 -1.22 -13.26
N HIS A 95 -9.90 -0.40 -12.27
CA HIS A 95 -9.56 1.00 -12.49
C HIS A 95 -8.35 1.16 -13.43
N ALA A 96 -7.30 0.34 -13.27
CA ALA A 96 -6.15 0.34 -14.18
C ALA A 96 -6.55 -0.08 -15.60
N LEU A 97 -7.41 -1.10 -15.73
CA LEU A 97 -7.93 -1.57 -17.01
C LEU A 97 -8.77 -0.50 -17.72
N ASP A 98 -9.46 0.38 -17.00
CA ASP A 98 -10.24 1.47 -17.60
C ASP A 98 -9.41 2.53 -18.31
N TYR A 99 -8.14 2.70 -17.93
CA TYR A 99 -7.21 3.57 -18.67
C TYR A 99 -6.65 2.91 -19.93
N LEU A 100 -6.70 1.58 -20.02
CA LEU A 100 -6.20 0.84 -21.18
C LEU A 100 -7.27 0.74 -22.26
N LYS A 101 -6.86 0.73 -23.53
CA LYS A 101 -7.79 0.67 -24.67
C LYS A 101 -7.56 -0.57 -25.54
N GLY A 102 -8.64 -1.05 -26.13
CA GLY A 102 -8.64 -2.07 -27.19
C GLY A 102 -7.91 -3.35 -26.80
N SER A 103 -7.02 -3.80 -27.68
CA SER A 103 -6.27 -5.06 -27.51
C SER A 103 -5.36 -5.07 -26.28
N VAL A 104 -4.87 -3.90 -25.83
CA VAL A 104 -4.02 -3.80 -24.65
C VAL A 104 -4.82 -4.09 -23.38
N LYS A 105 -6.01 -3.48 -23.23
CA LYS A 105 -6.94 -3.77 -22.13
C LYS A 105 -7.26 -5.27 -22.08
N GLN A 106 -7.56 -5.87 -23.23
CA GLN A 106 -7.86 -7.29 -23.35
C GLN A 106 -6.69 -8.19 -22.94
N SER A 107 -5.47 -7.87 -23.39
CA SER A 107 -4.27 -8.66 -23.08
C SER A 107 -3.94 -8.61 -21.59
N VAL A 108 -4.02 -7.43 -20.98
CA VAL A 108 -3.78 -7.24 -19.55
C VAL A 108 -4.88 -7.91 -18.70
N ALA A 109 -6.16 -7.81 -19.11
CA ALA A 109 -7.25 -8.53 -18.45
C ALA A 109 -7.05 -10.05 -18.50
N ASN A 110 -6.63 -10.59 -19.65
CA ASN A 110 -6.29 -12.01 -19.80
C ASN A 110 -5.12 -12.43 -18.90
N PHE A 111 -4.09 -11.58 -18.77
CA PHE A 111 -2.98 -11.84 -17.86
C PHE A 111 -3.47 -11.98 -16.41
N PHE A 112 -4.31 -11.05 -15.93
CA PHE A 112 -4.84 -11.12 -14.57
C PHE A 112 -5.74 -12.35 -14.36
N ALA A 113 -6.58 -12.70 -15.33
CA ALA A 113 -7.43 -13.88 -15.23
C ALA A 113 -6.63 -15.20 -15.25
N ASN A 114 -5.59 -15.30 -16.09
CA ASN A 114 -4.77 -16.51 -16.17
C ASN A 114 -3.95 -16.76 -14.89
N ASN A 115 -3.60 -15.70 -14.18
CA ASN A 115 -2.94 -15.80 -12.87
C ASN A 115 -3.93 -15.99 -11.71
N GLY A 116 -5.24 -16.05 -11.98
CA GLY A 116 -6.26 -16.25 -10.94
C GLY A 116 -6.58 -15.02 -10.10
N TYR A 117 -6.14 -13.83 -10.52
CA TYR A 117 -6.45 -12.57 -9.82
C TYR A 117 -7.89 -12.11 -10.04
N ILE A 118 -8.46 -12.42 -11.21
CA ILE A 118 -9.83 -12.08 -11.58
C ILE A 118 -10.51 -13.33 -12.16
N ASP A 119 -11.77 -13.57 -11.80
CA ASP A 119 -12.54 -14.62 -12.45
C ASP A 119 -13.21 -14.11 -13.73
N ARG A 120 -13.15 -14.93 -14.80
CA ARG A 120 -13.79 -14.61 -16.08
C ARG A 120 -15.31 -14.60 -15.97
N SER A 121 -15.88 -15.36 -15.02
CA SER A 121 -17.32 -15.37 -14.76
C SER A 121 -17.82 -14.08 -14.10
N GLU A 122 -16.95 -13.45 -13.30
CA GLU A 122 -17.26 -12.23 -12.54
C GLU A 122 -17.29 -10.99 -13.45
N PHE A 123 -16.47 -10.96 -14.51
CA PHE A 123 -16.37 -9.83 -15.44
C PHE A 123 -16.46 -10.26 -16.92
N PRO A 124 -17.63 -10.72 -17.39
CA PRO A 124 -17.79 -11.20 -18.77
C PRO A 124 -17.54 -10.10 -19.82
N GLU A 125 -17.75 -8.83 -19.46
CA GLU A 125 -17.51 -7.67 -20.33
C GLU A 125 -16.03 -7.52 -20.72
N LEU A 126 -15.11 -7.95 -19.85
CA LEU A 126 -13.66 -7.92 -20.13
C LEU A 126 -13.21 -9.06 -21.04
N PHE A 127 -14.06 -10.07 -21.29
CA PHE A 127 -13.73 -11.26 -22.06
C PHE A 127 -14.79 -11.55 -23.13
N PRO A 128 -14.98 -10.63 -24.10
CA PRO A 128 -15.92 -10.87 -25.19
C PRO A 128 -15.50 -12.12 -25.98
N LEU A 129 -16.41 -13.08 -26.08
CA LEU A 129 -16.23 -14.24 -26.95
C LEU A 129 -16.05 -13.74 -28.38
N LYS A 130 -14.96 -14.11 -29.04
CA LYS A 130 -14.83 -13.93 -30.49
C LYS A 130 -15.99 -14.70 -31.13
N LYS A 131 -16.98 -13.98 -31.67
CA LYS A 131 -17.94 -14.57 -32.61
C LYS A 131 -17.14 -15.01 -33.84
N ILE A 132 -17.13 -16.32 -34.06
CA ILE A 132 -16.56 -16.98 -35.23
C ILE A 132 -17.39 -16.63 -36.46
#